data_AF-A0A367EJ38-F1
#
_entry.id   AF-A0A367EJ38-F1
#
_cell.length_a   1.000
_cell.length_b   1.000
_cell.length_c   1.000
_cell.angle_alpha   90.00
_cell.angle_beta   90.00
_cell.angle_gamma   90.00
#
_symmetry.space_group_name_H-M   'P 1'
#
loop_
_entity.id
_entity.type
_entity.pdbx_description
1 polymer ?
#
loop_
_entity_poly.entity_id
_entity_poly.type
_entity_poly.pdbx_seq_one_letter_code
_entity_poly.pdbx_strand_id
1 'polypeptide(L)'
;MGLSFRDIMSADMTELDDAAAAWKRMSKRFGELRRDYNAQVRGHLAHSQWSGVAKVTFDEVATVSSGEFGNAKSQAEGIATLLTEAYEDLVARKKDLGKRVAEAEDDKMSVDGSGRVTLDTTKLNEGERLARGHDPTFASALDDKVADWQTAVDKAVEAVNEADAAIKKALLASVAPPGNRAAGMNGFNPRKVDYTPPGTRKDLDRILKDYQVGPDPGGIVGYPRNWILRAAVFSTVTVTEKEADMLDELGLAGLPAFNGIKEDAFDTADARFSSDDRNDDHNDAFRHSYWNALMTKKYGAEWTEKYTVAHEARPGNPPEREAMDLYNNEVGRRIASSHPDASEEELADLVEKAVRDGDMVVIPKGGGRLAFSDQVGPDATGDPTLSAPEGEKDEVSGYTDSGGSGSGKRSGAGSGS
;
A
#
# COMPACT_ATOMS: atom_id res chain seq x y z
N MET A 1 -1.17 -2.92 -11.14
CA MET A 1 -1.82 -2.43 -12.38
C MET A 1 -3.19 -1.93 -11.97
N GLY A 2 -3.55 -0.69 -12.31
CA GLY A 2 -4.89 -0.15 -12.02
C GLY A 2 -5.95 -0.73 -12.96
N LEU A 3 -7.17 -0.89 -12.46
CA LEU A 3 -8.36 -1.28 -13.21
C LEU A 3 -8.86 -0.10 -14.05
N SER A 4 -9.04 -0.31 -15.35
CA SER A 4 -9.67 0.67 -16.24
C SER A 4 -11.19 0.72 -16.03
N PHE A 5 -11.84 1.78 -16.53
CA PHE A 5 -13.31 1.87 -16.58
C PHE A 5 -13.94 0.60 -17.17
N ARG A 6 -13.35 0.07 -18.25
CA ARG A 6 -13.84 -1.15 -18.92
C ARG A 6 -13.73 -2.37 -18.03
N ASP A 7 -12.60 -2.53 -17.35
CA ASP A 7 -12.37 -3.66 -16.45
C ASP A 7 -13.42 -3.66 -15.33
N ILE A 8 -13.65 -2.49 -14.72
CA ILE A 8 -14.64 -2.34 -13.64
C ILE A 8 -16.05 -2.63 -14.13
N MET A 9 -16.47 -2.02 -15.25
CA MET A 9 -17.83 -2.17 -15.77
C MET A 9 -18.11 -3.60 -16.24
N SER A 10 -17.10 -4.32 -16.74
CA SER A 10 -17.24 -5.71 -17.20
C SER A 10 -17.03 -6.77 -16.12
N ALA A 11 -16.40 -6.45 -14.99
CA ALA A 11 -16.11 -7.41 -13.93
C ALA A 11 -17.38 -8.06 -13.32
N ASP A 12 -17.38 -9.38 -13.20
CA ASP A 12 -18.38 -10.12 -12.44
C ASP A 12 -17.93 -10.27 -10.98
N MET A 13 -18.56 -9.50 -10.09
CA MET A 13 -18.22 -9.50 -8.67
C MET A 13 -18.77 -10.72 -7.93
N THR A 14 -19.65 -11.53 -8.53
CA THR A 14 -20.22 -12.71 -7.84
C THR A 14 -19.19 -13.80 -7.54
N GLU A 15 -18.10 -13.85 -8.31
CA GLU A 15 -16.99 -14.77 -8.04
C GLU A 15 -16.32 -14.51 -6.67
N LEU A 16 -16.32 -13.26 -6.19
CA LEU A 16 -15.80 -12.90 -4.86
C LEU A 16 -16.70 -13.42 -3.74
N ASP A 17 -18.02 -13.35 -3.90
CA ASP A 17 -18.97 -13.91 -2.92
C ASP A 17 -18.87 -15.44 -2.87
N ASP A 18 -18.73 -16.09 -4.03
CA ASP A 18 -18.49 -17.54 -4.11
C ASP A 18 -17.18 -17.95 -3.41
N ALA A 19 -16.11 -17.17 -3.60
CA ALA A 19 -14.84 -17.36 -2.91
C ALA A 19 -15.00 -17.18 -1.40
N ALA A 20 -15.68 -16.13 -0.94
CA ALA A 20 -15.97 -15.89 0.48
C ALA A 20 -16.73 -17.08 1.10
N ALA A 21 -17.75 -17.59 0.40
CA ALA A 21 -18.51 -18.76 0.82
C ALA A 21 -17.64 -20.03 0.88
N ALA A 22 -16.71 -20.21 -0.06
CA ALA A 22 -15.75 -21.32 -0.05
C ALA A 22 -14.80 -21.26 1.16
N TRP A 23 -14.23 -20.09 1.45
CA TRP A 23 -13.38 -19.87 2.63
C TRP A 23 -14.13 -20.11 3.93
N LYS A 24 -15.40 -19.66 4.01
CA LYS A 24 -16.26 -19.93 5.17
C LYS A 24 -16.52 -21.43 5.37
N ARG A 25 -16.75 -22.18 4.29
CA ARG A 25 -16.86 -23.65 4.35
C ARG A 25 -15.55 -24.28 4.81
N MET A 26 -14.41 -23.80 4.33
CA MET A 26 -13.10 -24.30 4.73
C MET A 26 -12.82 -24.07 6.23
N SER A 27 -13.17 -22.90 6.77
CA SER A 27 -13.08 -22.64 8.21
C SER A 27 -13.87 -23.67 9.04
N LYS A 28 -15.11 -23.96 8.64
CA LYS A 28 -15.94 -24.99 9.31
C LYS A 28 -15.25 -26.35 9.31
N ARG A 29 -14.66 -26.76 8.17
CA ARG A 29 -13.93 -28.03 8.03
C ARG A 29 -12.67 -28.08 8.89
N PHE A 30 -11.92 -27.00 9.03
CA PHE A 30 -10.80 -26.95 9.98
C PHE A 30 -11.27 -27.08 11.44
N GLY A 31 -12.42 -26.49 11.76
CA GLY A 31 -13.06 -26.69 13.06
C GLY A 31 -13.46 -28.15 13.32
N GLU A 32 -13.96 -28.86 12.31
CA GLU A 32 -14.25 -30.30 12.36
C GLU A 32 -12.98 -31.12 12.54
N LEU A 33 -11.96 -30.90 11.69
CA LEU A 33 -10.65 -31.56 11.79
C LEU A 33 -10.02 -31.39 13.18
N ARG A 34 -10.10 -30.19 13.77
CA ARG A 34 -9.63 -29.95 15.13
C ARG A 34 -10.38 -30.82 16.16
N ARG A 35 -11.71 -30.93 16.05
CA ARG A 35 -12.52 -31.75 16.97
C ARG A 35 -12.18 -33.22 16.80
N ASP A 36 -12.10 -33.70 15.57
CA ASP A 36 -11.80 -35.10 15.25
C ASP A 36 -10.38 -35.47 15.71
N TYR A 37 -9.39 -34.62 15.46
CA TYR A 37 -8.03 -34.84 15.94
C TYR A 37 -7.96 -34.91 17.48
N ASN A 38 -8.66 -34.01 18.17
CA ASN A 38 -8.73 -34.02 19.62
C ASN A 38 -9.43 -35.27 20.18
N ALA A 39 -10.49 -35.74 19.53
CA ALA A 39 -11.24 -36.91 19.99
C ALA A 39 -10.51 -38.23 19.65
N GLN A 40 -10.14 -38.40 18.39
CA GLN A 40 -9.68 -39.67 17.83
C GLN A 40 -8.19 -39.92 18.03
N VAL A 41 -7.37 -38.87 18.09
CA VAL A 41 -5.92 -39.00 18.26
C VAL A 41 -5.53 -38.67 19.70
N ARG A 42 -5.69 -37.42 20.12
CA ARG A 42 -5.27 -36.98 21.46
C ARG A 42 -6.08 -37.67 22.55
N GLY A 43 -7.39 -37.72 22.41
CA GLY A 43 -8.31 -38.33 23.36
C GLY A 43 -7.99 -39.81 23.57
N HIS A 44 -7.92 -40.60 22.49
CA HIS A 44 -7.64 -42.03 22.61
C HIS A 44 -6.26 -42.32 23.24
N LEU A 45 -5.23 -41.57 22.87
CA LEU A 45 -3.88 -41.75 23.43
C LEU A 45 -3.78 -41.26 24.89
N ALA A 46 -4.53 -40.23 25.28
CA ALA A 46 -4.60 -39.77 26.66
C ALA A 46 -5.25 -40.80 27.61
N HIS A 47 -6.20 -41.60 27.11
CA HIS A 47 -6.83 -42.69 27.89
C HIS A 47 -6.10 -44.04 27.78
N SER A 48 -4.96 -44.08 27.06
CA SER A 48 -4.15 -45.29 26.90
C SER A 48 -3.21 -45.52 28.08
N GLN A 49 -2.56 -46.69 28.12
CA GLN A 49 -1.48 -46.99 29.08
C GLN A 49 -0.10 -46.47 28.64
N TRP A 50 -0.02 -45.74 27.51
CA TRP A 50 1.25 -45.26 26.98
C TRP A 50 1.86 -44.17 27.86
N SER A 51 3.10 -44.39 28.29
CA SER A 51 3.86 -43.48 29.16
C SER A 51 5.33 -43.42 28.74
N GLY A 52 6.09 -42.49 29.35
CA GLY A 52 7.50 -42.26 29.08
C GLY A 52 7.77 -41.05 28.17
N VAL A 53 9.05 -40.79 27.88
CA VAL A 53 9.51 -39.59 27.15
C VAL A 53 8.83 -39.42 25.79
N ALA A 54 8.63 -40.52 25.05
CA ALA A 54 7.95 -40.47 23.75
C ALA A 54 6.49 -39.99 23.85
N LYS A 55 5.78 -40.29 24.95
CA LYS A 55 4.42 -39.79 25.21
C LYS A 55 4.43 -38.28 25.47
N VAL A 56 5.39 -37.80 26.26
CA VAL A 56 5.56 -36.36 26.55
C VAL A 56 5.83 -35.58 25.27
N THR A 57 6.78 -36.04 24.45
CA THR A 57 7.08 -35.41 23.15
C THR A 57 5.87 -35.44 22.21
N PHE A 58 5.11 -36.54 22.19
CA PHE A 58 3.88 -36.61 21.41
C PHE A 58 2.85 -35.58 21.89
N ASP A 59 2.64 -35.41 23.19
CA ASP A 59 1.65 -34.47 23.73
C ASP A 59 1.97 -33.02 23.36
N GLU A 60 3.25 -32.65 23.34
CA GLU A 60 3.73 -31.34 22.88
C GLU A 60 3.38 -31.11 21.40
N VAL A 61 3.78 -32.04 20.52
CA VAL A 61 3.52 -31.95 19.08
C VAL A 61 2.01 -31.99 18.79
N ALA A 62 1.25 -32.80 19.52
CA ALA A 62 -0.18 -32.91 19.32
C ALA A 62 -0.93 -31.66 19.80
N THR A 63 -0.42 -30.98 20.83
CA THR A 63 -0.96 -29.70 21.26
C THR A 63 -0.74 -28.62 20.21
N VAL A 64 0.47 -28.53 19.65
CA VAL A 64 0.78 -27.62 18.54
C VAL A 64 -0.10 -27.94 17.33
N SER A 65 -0.18 -29.22 16.93
CA SER A 65 -0.99 -29.66 15.79
C SER A 65 -2.48 -29.31 15.94
N SER A 66 -3.04 -29.53 17.14
CA SER A 66 -4.42 -29.10 17.44
C SER A 66 -4.56 -27.58 17.43
N GLY A 67 -3.54 -26.85 17.88
CA GLY A 67 -3.48 -25.39 17.82
C GLY A 67 -3.54 -24.90 16.37
N GLU A 68 -2.74 -25.49 15.49
CA GLU A 68 -2.67 -25.14 14.07
C GLU A 68 -4.00 -25.36 13.32
N PHE A 69 -4.76 -26.41 13.63
CA PHE A 69 -6.14 -26.52 13.10
C PHE A 69 -7.05 -25.38 13.59
N GLY A 70 -6.83 -24.89 14.81
CA GLY A 70 -7.51 -23.71 15.34
C GLY A 70 -7.09 -22.42 14.61
N ASN A 71 -5.79 -22.25 14.39
CA ASN A 71 -5.24 -21.09 13.68
C ASN A 71 -5.71 -21.09 12.21
N ALA A 72 -5.68 -22.23 11.53
CA ALA A 72 -6.22 -22.40 10.17
C ALA A 72 -7.71 -22.06 10.08
N LYS A 73 -8.50 -22.50 11.08
CA LYS A 73 -9.92 -22.13 11.18
C LYS A 73 -10.07 -20.60 11.25
N SER A 74 -9.36 -19.97 12.18
CA SER A 74 -9.45 -18.51 12.41
C SER A 74 -8.99 -17.72 11.19
N GLN A 75 -7.89 -18.12 10.55
CA GLN A 75 -7.41 -17.48 9.33
C GLN A 75 -8.43 -17.58 8.19
N ALA A 76 -8.99 -18.79 7.98
CA ALA A 76 -9.99 -18.99 6.94
C ALA A 76 -11.29 -18.23 7.22
N GLU A 77 -11.67 -18.07 8.50
CA GLU A 77 -12.81 -17.25 8.92
C GLU A 77 -12.55 -15.76 8.69
N GLY A 78 -11.33 -15.29 8.99
CA GLY A 78 -10.88 -13.93 8.72
C GLY A 78 -10.91 -13.60 7.22
N ILE A 79 -10.33 -14.46 6.39
CA ILE A 79 -10.32 -14.30 4.92
C ILE A 79 -11.76 -14.32 4.37
N ALA A 80 -12.62 -15.21 4.84
CA ALA A 80 -14.02 -15.24 4.42
C ALA A 80 -14.75 -13.93 4.75
N THR A 81 -14.52 -13.39 5.95
CA THR A 81 -15.12 -12.10 6.38
C THR A 81 -14.61 -10.97 5.50
N LEU A 82 -13.30 -10.88 5.30
CA LEU A 82 -12.66 -9.86 4.47
C LEU A 82 -13.20 -9.91 3.03
N LEU A 83 -13.28 -11.09 2.41
CA LEU A 83 -13.82 -11.22 1.04
C LEU A 83 -15.30 -10.83 0.95
N THR A 84 -16.08 -11.06 2.01
CA THR A 84 -17.49 -10.62 2.07
C THR A 84 -17.57 -9.09 2.11
N GLU A 85 -16.80 -8.45 2.98
CA GLU A 85 -16.74 -6.99 3.10
C GLU A 85 -16.20 -6.34 1.82
N ALA A 86 -15.19 -6.95 1.20
CA ALA A 86 -14.62 -6.54 -0.07
C ALA A 86 -15.65 -6.60 -1.21
N TYR A 87 -16.43 -7.69 -1.28
CA TYR A 87 -17.51 -7.84 -2.25
C TYR A 87 -18.56 -6.73 -2.10
N GLU A 88 -19.01 -6.47 -0.86
CA GLU A 88 -20.00 -5.43 -0.58
C GLU A 88 -19.51 -4.04 -0.99
N ASP A 89 -18.24 -3.68 -0.69
CA ASP A 89 -17.68 -2.38 -1.05
C ASP A 89 -17.46 -2.24 -2.57
N LEU A 90 -16.89 -3.24 -3.23
CA LEU A 90 -16.66 -3.21 -4.68
C LEU A 90 -17.98 -3.16 -5.47
N VAL A 91 -19.02 -3.88 -5.04
CA VAL A 91 -20.36 -3.79 -5.64
C VAL A 91 -20.96 -2.40 -5.46
N ALA A 92 -20.82 -1.80 -4.27
CA ALA A 92 -21.31 -0.45 -4.00
C ALA A 92 -20.62 0.59 -4.89
N ARG A 93 -19.30 0.52 -5.03
CA ARG A 93 -18.50 1.45 -5.85
C ARG A 93 -18.73 1.26 -7.35
N LYS A 94 -18.83 0.02 -7.83
CA LYS A 94 -19.25 -0.28 -9.21
C LYS A 94 -20.64 0.29 -9.51
N LYS A 95 -21.57 0.17 -8.57
CA LYS A 95 -22.90 0.76 -8.69
C LYS A 95 -22.85 2.30 -8.74
N ASP A 96 -21.99 2.94 -7.93
CA ASP A 96 -21.80 4.39 -8.00
C ASP A 96 -21.23 4.82 -9.35
N LEU A 97 -20.22 4.13 -9.88
CA LEU A 97 -19.70 4.39 -11.22
C LEU A 97 -20.80 4.31 -12.30
N GLY A 98 -21.61 3.25 -12.26
CA GLY A 98 -22.76 3.12 -13.17
C GLY A 98 -23.79 4.24 -13.00
N LYS A 99 -24.00 4.72 -11.77
CA LYS A 99 -24.87 5.88 -11.49
C LYS A 99 -24.30 7.17 -12.08
N ARG A 100 -22.98 7.42 -11.97
CA ARG A 100 -22.34 8.60 -12.57
C ARG A 100 -22.47 8.61 -14.08
N VAL A 101 -22.32 7.45 -14.73
CA VAL A 101 -22.54 7.32 -16.18
C VAL A 101 -23.98 7.67 -16.55
N ALA A 102 -24.97 7.13 -15.84
CA ALA A 102 -26.37 7.44 -16.09
C ALA A 102 -26.71 8.92 -15.88
N GLU A 103 -26.18 9.54 -14.81
CA GLU A 103 -26.37 10.97 -14.54
C GLU A 103 -25.73 11.85 -15.63
N ALA A 104 -24.54 11.49 -16.12
CA ALA A 104 -23.89 12.17 -17.23
C ALA A 104 -24.73 12.07 -18.52
N GLU A 105 -25.29 10.89 -18.81
CA GLU A 105 -26.16 10.67 -19.96
C GLU A 105 -27.46 11.49 -19.90
N ASP A 106 -28.08 11.58 -18.72
CA ASP A 106 -29.25 12.43 -18.47
C ASP A 106 -28.91 13.91 -18.69
N ASP A 107 -27.65 14.28 -18.44
CA ASP A 107 -27.14 15.63 -18.59
C ASP A 107 -26.55 15.93 -19.99
N LYS A 108 -26.96 15.13 -20.98
CA LYS A 108 -26.61 15.24 -22.41
C LYS A 108 -25.15 14.90 -22.72
N MET A 109 -24.49 14.13 -21.89
CA MET A 109 -23.18 13.57 -22.19
C MET A 109 -23.30 12.17 -22.84
N SER A 110 -22.19 11.73 -23.39
CA SER A 110 -21.93 10.36 -23.85
C SER A 110 -20.63 9.88 -23.19
N VAL A 111 -20.67 8.70 -22.59
CA VAL A 111 -19.50 8.04 -21.99
C VAL A 111 -19.13 6.84 -22.85
N ASP A 112 -17.91 6.79 -23.37
CA ASP A 112 -17.48 5.68 -24.22
C ASP A 112 -16.97 4.46 -23.41
N GLY A 113 -16.60 3.38 -24.11
CA GLY A 113 -16.11 2.15 -23.50
C GLY A 113 -14.71 2.25 -22.85
N SER A 114 -14.09 3.42 -22.83
CA SER A 114 -12.88 3.74 -22.06
C SER A 114 -13.16 4.63 -20.86
N GLY A 115 -14.41 5.09 -20.68
CA GLY A 115 -14.79 6.06 -19.65
C GLY A 115 -14.65 7.51 -20.11
N ARG A 116 -14.36 7.77 -21.39
CA ARG A 116 -14.20 9.14 -21.90
C ARG A 116 -15.56 9.80 -22.07
N VAL A 117 -15.71 10.97 -21.48
CA VAL A 117 -16.92 11.78 -21.53
C VAL A 117 -16.83 12.78 -22.70
N THR A 118 -17.91 12.86 -23.47
CA THR A 118 -18.06 13.83 -24.56
C THR A 118 -19.49 14.37 -24.56
N LEU A 119 -19.68 15.56 -25.15
CA LEU A 119 -21.02 16.10 -25.32
C LEU A 119 -21.81 15.33 -26.40
N ASP A 120 -22.98 14.80 -26.05
CA ASP A 120 -23.90 14.21 -27.01
C ASP A 120 -24.71 15.30 -27.72
N THR A 121 -24.18 15.71 -28.89
CA THR A 121 -24.81 16.74 -29.72
C THR A 121 -26.21 16.38 -30.22
N THR A 122 -26.58 15.09 -30.22
CA THR A 122 -27.90 14.64 -30.66
C THR A 122 -28.98 14.94 -29.62
N LYS A 123 -28.61 15.09 -28.34
CA LYS A 123 -29.48 15.45 -27.24
C LYS A 123 -29.68 16.96 -27.06
N LEU A 124 -28.94 17.79 -27.81
CA LEU A 124 -29.15 19.24 -27.84
C LEU A 124 -30.40 19.60 -28.64
N ASN A 125 -31.18 20.57 -28.15
CA ASN A 125 -32.25 21.16 -28.93
C ASN A 125 -31.69 22.16 -29.97
N GLU A 126 -32.55 22.64 -30.88
CA GLU A 126 -32.12 23.53 -31.96
C GLU A 126 -31.51 24.86 -31.46
N GLY A 127 -32.08 25.44 -30.40
CA GLY A 127 -31.56 26.66 -29.81
C GLY A 127 -30.17 26.46 -29.20
N GLU A 128 -29.95 25.35 -28.52
CA GLU A 128 -28.65 24.99 -27.94
C GLU A 128 -27.59 24.72 -29.01
N ARG A 129 -27.97 24.05 -30.12
CA ARG A 129 -27.07 23.84 -31.25
C ARG A 129 -26.64 25.15 -31.90
N LEU A 130 -27.57 26.07 -32.10
CA LEU A 130 -27.29 27.40 -32.65
C LEU A 130 -26.42 28.21 -31.67
N ALA A 131 -26.75 28.21 -30.38
CA ALA A 131 -25.97 28.90 -29.35
C ALA A 131 -24.53 28.39 -29.30
N ARG A 132 -24.30 27.08 -29.37
CA ARG A 132 -22.94 26.51 -29.37
C ARG A 132 -22.08 27.03 -30.53
N GLY A 133 -22.67 27.26 -31.70
CA GLY A 133 -21.94 27.75 -32.88
C GLY A 133 -21.70 29.27 -32.89
N HIS A 134 -22.48 30.04 -32.12
CA HIS A 134 -22.52 31.50 -32.21
C HIS A 134 -22.26 32.25 -30.90
N ASP A 135 -22.31 31.56 -29.76
CA ASP A 135 -22.07 32.08 -28.41
C ASP A 135 -20.86 31.33 -27.80
N PRO A 136 -19.68 31.97 -27.77
CA PRO A 136 -18.48 31.37 -27.17
C PRO A 136 -18.62 31.05 -25.68
N THR A 137 -19.43 31.81 -24.93
CA THR A 137 -19.65 31.57 -23.50
C THR A 137 -20.49 30.33 -23.28
N PHE A 138 -21.52 30.12 -24.10
CA PHE A 138 -22.32 28.90 -24.05
C PHE A 138 -21.49 27.67 -24.46
N ALA A 139 -20.63 27.80 -25.48
CA ALA A 139 -19.73 26.72 -25.88
C ALA A 139 -18.75 26.35 -24.75
N SER A 140 -18.10 27.34 -24.14
CA SER A 140 -17.19 27.12 -23.00
C SER A 140 -17.89 26.44 -21.83
N ALA A 141 -19.12 26.86 -21.50
CA ALA A 141 -19.88 26.26 -20.40
C ALA A 141 -20.23 24.77 -20.65
N LEU A 142 -20.37 24.36 -21.92
CA LEU A 142 -20.55 22.94 -22.26
C LEU A 142 -19.25 22.15 -22.15
N ASP A 143 -18.12 22.76 -22.51
CA ASP A 143 -16.80 22.13 -22.38
C ASP A 143 -16.42 21.96 -20.90
N ASP A 144 -16.67 22.97 -20.05
CA ASP A 144 -16.51 22.90 -18.60
C ASP A 144 -17.34 21.74 -18.02
N LYS A 145 -18.58 21.60 -18.49
CA LYS A 145 -19.50 20.55 -18.07
C LYS A 145 -19.03 19.15 -18.48
N VAL A 146 -18.43 19.01 -19.66
CA VAL A 146 -17.79 17.75 -20.08
C VAL A 146 -16.64 17.41 -19.14
N ALA A 147 -15.81 18.39 -18.76
CA ALA A 147 -14.70 18.21 -17.83
C ALA A 147 -15.16 17.83 -16.42
N ASP A 148 -16.25 18.44 -15.92
CA ASP A 148 -16.87 18.09 -14.64
C ASP A 148 -17.36 16.64 -14.61
N TRP A 149 -18.00 16.20 -15.70
CA TRP A 149 -18.46 14.81 -15.80
C TRP A 149 -17.32 13.81 -15.99
N GLN A 150 -16.29 14.16 -16.78
CA GLN A 150 -15.06 13.36 -16.88
C GLN A 150 -14.45 13.15 -15.49
N THR A 151 -14.32 14.24 -14.73
CA THR A 151 -13.87 14.23 -13.34
C THR A 151 -14.70 13.30 -12.46
N ALA A 152 -16.03 13.35 -12.57
CA ALA A 152 -16.91 12.51 -11.76
C ALA A 152 -16.77 11.01 -12.09
N VAL A 153 -16.61 10.66 -13.37
CA VAL A 153 -16.36 9.28 -13.82
C VAL A 153 -14.99 8.80 -13.35
N ASP A 154 -13.95 9.62 -13.52
CA ASP A 154 -12.58 9.27 -13.13
C ASP A 154 -12.46 9.05 -11.61
N LYS A 155 -13.08 9.92 -10.79
CA LYS A 155 -13.14 9.73 -9.33
C LYS A 155 -13.85 8.43 -8.93
N ALA A 156 -14.89 8.04 -9.65
CA ALA A 156 -15.58 6.77 -9.37
C ALA A 156 -14.74 5.55 -9.77
N VAL A 157 -13.95 5.64 -10.85
CA VAL A 157 -12.97 4.61 -11.24
C VAL A 157 -11.83 4.53 -10.21
N GLU A 158 -11.32 5.67 -9.77
CA GLU A 158 -10.28 5.75 -8.75
C GLU A 158 -10.73 5.17 -7.41
N ALA A 159 -11.95 5.49 -6.98
CA ALA A 159 -12.55 4.94 -5.77
C ALA A 159 -12.57 3.40 -5.78
N VAL A 160 -12.79 2.76 -6.93
CA VAL A 160 -12.73 1.29 -7.07
C VAL A 160 -11.29 0.78 -6.98
N ASN A 161 -10.35 1.47 -7.64
CA ASN A 161 -8.92 1.13 -7.58
C ASN A 161 -8.35 1.23 -6.17
N GLU A 162 -8.75 2.24 -5.40
CA GLU A 162 -8.38 2.38 -4.00
C GLU A 162 -8.91 1.24 -3.14
N ALA A 163 -10.15 0.84 -3.38
CA ALA A 163 -10.75 -0.28 -2.67
C ALA A 163 -10.00 -1.57 -2.98
N ASP A 164 -9.71 -1.84 -4.26
CA ASP A 164 -8.91 -2.99 -4.71
C ASP A 164 -7.53 -3.03 -4.04
N ALA A 165 -6.80 -1.91 -4.04
CA ALA A 165 -5.50 -1.80 -3.40
C ALA A 165 -5.56 -2.07 -1.89
N ALA A 166 -6.57 -1.52 -1.20
CA ALA A 166 -6.79 -1.76 0.23
C ALA A 166 -7.15 -3.22 0.52
N ILE A 167 -7.98 -3.85 -0.31
CA ILE A 167 -8.36 -5.26 -0.20
C ILE A 167 -7.13 -6.15 -0.38
N LYS A 168 -6.29 -5.89 -1.40
CA LYS A 168 -5.03 -6.59 -1.63
C LYS A 168 -4.13 -6.56 -0.39
N LYS A 169 -3.93 -5.38 0.21
CA LYS A 169 -3.10 -5.22 1.42
C LYS A 169 -3.66 -6.00 2.61
N ALA A 170 -4.97 -5.92 2.83
CA ALA A 170 -5.63 -6.65 3.91
C ALA A 170 -5.54 -8.18 3.72
N LEU A 171 -5.67 -8.67 2.49
CA LEU A 171 -5.51 -10.09 2.15
C LEU A 171 -4.07 -10.57 2.40
N LEU A 172 -3.06 -9.81 1.96
CA LEU A 172 -1.66 -10.13 2.20
C LEU A 172 -1.33 -10.18 3.71
N ALA A 173 -1.84 -9.22 4.47
CA ALA A 173 -1.69 -9.21 5.93
C ALA A 173 -2.40 -10.41 6.60
N SER A 174 -3.53 -10.85 6.07
CA SER A 174 -4.28 -12.00 6.59
C SER A 174 -3.54 -13.33 6.41
N VAL A 175 -2.63 -13.40 5.44
CA VAL A 175 -1.81 -14.60 5.17
C VAL A 175 -0.39 -14.52 5.70
N ALA A 176 0.05 -13.36 6.19
CA ALA A 176 1.38 -13.17 6.75
C ALA A 176 1.61 -14.10 7.96
N PRO A 177 2.75 -14.80 8.05
CA PRO A 177 3.04 -15.69 9.16
C PRO A 177 3.06 -14.92 10.50
N PRO A 178 2.60 -15.53 11.60
CA PRO A 178 2.61 -14.87 12.91
C PRO A 178 4.05 -14.61 13.36
N GLY A 179 4.34 -13.38 13.79
CA GLY A 179 5.67 -12.96 14.28
C GLY A 179 6.13 -13.62 15.59
N ASN A 180 5.37 -14.57 16.17
CA ASN A 180 5.77 -15.29 17.36
C ASN A 180 6.25 -16.72 17.02
N ARG A 181 7.35 -17.13 17.65
CA ARG A 181 7.98 -18.45 17.46
C ARG A 181 7.12 -19.63 17.95
N ALA A 182 5.98 -19.39 18.60
CA ALA A 182 5.14 -20.44 19.19
C ALA A 182 4.25 -21.17 18.16
N ALA A 183 3.93 -20.54 17.03
CA ALA A 183 3.19 -21.17 15.92
C ALA A 183 4.13 -21.88 14.90
N GLY A 184 5.44 -21.89 15.16
CA GLY A 184 6.45 -22.17 14.14
C GLY A 184 6.52 -21.02 13.12
N MET A 185 7.71 -20.77 12.57
CA MET A 185 7.95 -19.67 11.61
C MET A 185 7.07 -19.72 10.33
N ASN A 186 6.28 -20.78 10.15
CA ASN A 186 5.42 -21.05 8.99
C ASN A 186 3.97 -21.45 9.36
N GLY A 187 3.50 -21.14 10.59
CA GLY A 187 2.15 -21.49 11.06
C GLY A 187 1.03 -20.63 10.44
N PHE A 188 -0.22 -21.07 10.57
CA PHE A 188 -1.38 -20.29 10.11
C PHE A 188 -1.56 -19.02 10.96
N ASN A 189 -2.03 -17.93 10.35
CA ASN A 189 -2.20 -16.66 11.06
C ASN A 189 -3.59 -16.59 11.74
N PRO A 190 -3.69 -16.65 13.08
CA PRO A 190 -4.98 -16.58 13.76
C PRO A 190 -5.51 -15.14 13.91
N ARG A 191 -4.71 -14.12 13.55
CA ARG A 191 -5.07 -12.71 13.74
C ARG A 191 -6.17 -12.31 12.75
N LYS A 192 -7.22 -11.65 13.28
CA LYS A 192 -8.19 -10.94 12.45
C LYS A 192 -7.55 -9.69 11.88
N VAL A 193 -7.53 -9.58 10.56
CA VAL A 193 -7.20 -8.34 9.84
C VAL A 193 -8.52 -7.69 9.46
N ASP A 194 -8.69 -6.43 9.84
CA ASP A 194 -9.87 -5.65 9.49
C ASP A 194 -9.63 -4.96 8.15
N TYR A 195 -10.62 -5.04 7.26
CA TYR A 195 -10.69 -4.21 6.06
C TYR A 195 -11.40 -2.89 6.40
N THR A 196 -10.75 -1.78 6.08
CA THR A 196 -11.36 -0.45 6.18
C THR A 196 -11.54 0.06 4.76
N PRO A 197 -12.74 0.45 4.32
CA PRO A 197 -12.92 1.09 3.02
C PRO A 197 -12.17 2.44 2.93
N PRO A 198 -11.53 2.76 1.78
CA PRO A 198 -10.93 4.07 1.53
C PRO A 198 -11.93 5.24 1.65
N GLY A 199 -11.45 6.41 2.08
CA GLY A 199 -12.23 7.64 2.24
C GLY A 199 -12.85 7.85 3.62
N THR A 200 -12.37 7.19 4.67
CA THR A 200 -12.89 7.30 6.06
C THR A 200 -11.86 7.92 7.02
N ARG A 201 -12.24 8.43 8.20
CA ARG A 201 -11.23 8.86 9.21
C ARG A 201 -10.28 7.73 9.60
N LYS A 202 -10.78 6.50 9.67
CA LYS A 202 -9.97 5.31 9.91
C LYS A 202 -9.01 4.99 8.77
N ASP A 203 -9.20 5.62 7.62
CA ASP A 203 -8.35 5.49 6.45
C ASP A 203 -7.00 6.17 6.65
N LEU A 204 -6.95 7.39 7.19
CA LEU A 204 -5.67 8.07 7.47
C LEU A 204 -4.80 7.29 8.48
N ASP A 205 -5.42 6.76 9.54
CA ASP A 205 -4.75 5.88 10.50
C ASP A 205 -4.28 4.57 9.83
N ARG A 206 -5.06 4.05 8.87
CA ARG A 206 -4.68 2.89 8.06
C ARG A 206 -3.52 3.22 7.12
N ILE A 207 -3.54 4.37 6.46
CA ILE A 207 -2.47 4.81 5.55
C ILE A 207 -1.16 4.88 6.34
N LEU A 208 -1.16 5.56 7.49
CA LEU A 208 0.00 5.64 8.38
C LEU A 208 0.53 4.26 8.81
N LYS A 209 -0.35 3.27 8.97
CA LYS A 209 0.01 1.93 9.42
C LYS A 209 0.48 1.01 8.28
N ASP A 210 -0.21 1.04 7.16
CA ASP A 210 -0.06 0.06 6.07
C ASP A 210 0.98 0.49 5.04
N TYR A 211 1.27 1.80 4.95
CA TYR A 211 2.33 2.35 4.12
C TYR A 211 3.59 2.54 4.96
N GLN A 212 4.20 1.42 5.34
CA GLN A 212 5.46 1.40 6.07
C GLN A 212 6.38 0.37 5.43
N VAL A 213 7.67 0.66 5.38
CA VAL A 213 8.70 -0.25 4.88
C VAL A 213 9.87 -0.30 5.85
N GLY A 214 10.32 -1.49 6.22
CA GLY A 214 11.51 -1.63 7.04
C GLY A 214 12.74 -1.04 6.32
N PRO A 215 13.69 -0.43 7.04
CA PRO A 215 14.88 0.15 6.43
C PRO A 215 15.61 -0.92 5.60
N ASP A 216 16.18 -0.51 4.47
CA ASP A 216 16.95 -1.41 3.62
C ASP A 216 18.06 -2.06 4.48
N PRO A 217 18.12 -3.40 4.59
CA PRO A 217 19.18 -4.07 5.36
C PRO A 217 20.59 -3.76 4.83
N GLY A 218 20.69 -3.40 3.55
CA GLY A 218 21.91 -2.91 2.91
C GLY A 218 22.31 -1.49 3.29
N GLY A 219 21.40 -0.76 3.93
CA GLY A 219 21.56 0.64 4.28
C GLY A 219 21.68 1.51 3.03
N ILE A 220 22.58 2.47 3.13
CA ILE A 220 22.70 3.58 2.19
C ILE A 220 24.08 3.53 1.52
N VAL A 221 24.09 3.60 0.19
CA VAL A 221 25.28 3.49 -0.67
C VAL A 221 25.42 4.71 -1.59
N GLY A 222 26.65 5.00 -2.01
CA GLY A 222 26.90 6.02 -3.03
C GLY A 222 26.68 5.47 -4.45
N TYR A 223 25.89 6.17 -5.25
CA TYR A 223 25.60 5.83 -6.64
C TYR A 223 26.08 6.93 -7.61
N PRO A 224 26.61 6.61 -8.81
CA PRO A 224 26.79 5.28 -9.41
C PRO A 224 27.77 4.39 -8.63
N ARG A 225 27.58 3.06 -8.56
CA ARG A 225 28.53 2.16 -7.88
C ARG A 225 29.78 1.86 -8.70
N ASN A 226 29.62 1.81 -10.03
CA ASN A 226 30.73 1.61 -10.95
C ASN A 226 31.65 2.85 -10.94
N TRP A 227 32.92 2.64 -10.58
CA TRP A 227 33.91 3.70 -10.47
C TRP A 227 34.17 4.45 -11.79
N ILE A 228 33.98 3.80 -12.95
CA ILE A 228 34.11 4.45 -14.27
C ILE A 228 32.97 5.47 -14.47
N LEU A 229 31.77 5.17 -13.96
CA LEU A 229 30.63 6.08 -14.02
C LEU A 229 30.75 7.21 -13.01
N ARG A 230 31.24 6.93 -11.79
CA ARG A 230 31.55 7.99 -10.81
C ARG A 230 32.49 9.05 -11.38
N ALA A 231 33.44 8.65 -12.25
CA ALA A 231 34.36 9.55 -12.92
C ALA A 231 33.73 10.39 -14.04
N ALA A 232 32.56 9.99 -14.58
CA ALA A 232 31.89 10.65 -15.71
C ALA A 232 30.80 11.65 -15.30
N VAL A 233 30.07 11.40 -14.19
CA VAL A 233 28.93 12.24 -13.76
C VAL A 233 29.32 13.29 -12.69
N PHE A 234 30.57 13.28 -12.20
CA PHE A 234 31.16 14.23 -11.24
C PHE A 234 30.40 14.46 -9.91
N SER A 235 29.29 13.76 -9.66
CA SER A 235 28.57 13.76 -8.39
C SER A 235 28.13 12.34 -8.02
N THR A 236 28.26 12.01 -6.73
CA THR A 236 27.68 10.80 -6.15
C THR A 236 26.43 11.18 -5.39
N VAL A 237 25.31 10.56 -5.72
CA VAL A 237 24.08 10.64 -4.92
C VAL A 237 24.01 9.47 -3.97
N THR A 238 23.30 9.67 -2.87
CA THR A 238 23.18 8.70 -1.78
C THR A 238 21.81 8.03 -1.87
N VAL A 239 21.78 6.72 -2.12
CA VAL A 239 20.57 5.90 -2.37
C VAL A 239 20.60 4.64 -1.52
N THR A 240 19.49 3.92 -1.36
CA THR A 240 19.50 2.60 -0.70
C THR A 240 20.25 1.56 -1.54
N GLU A 241 20.68 0.46 -0.91
CA GLU A 241 21.36 -0.62 -1.64
C GLU A 241 20.46 -1.16 -2.75
N LYS A 242 19.19 -1.45 -2.47
CA LYS A 242 18.24 -1.96 -3.47
C LYS A 242 17.95 -0.96 -4.60
N GLU A 243 17.89 0.34 -4.32
CA GLU A 243 17.81 1.37 -5.37
C GLU A 243 18.99 1.23 -6.34
N ALA A 244 20.20 1.13 -5.80
CA ALA A 244 21.40 1.03 -6.62
C ALA A 244 21.47 -0.28 -7.42
N ASP A 245 20.98 -1.41 -6.88
CA ASP A 245 20.84 -2.67 -7.63
C ASP A 245 19.92 -2.50 -8.84
N MET A 246 18.76 -1.87 -8.65
CA MET A 246 17.79 -1.64 -9.73
C MET A 246 18.30 -0.66 -10.78
N LEU A 247 19.05 0.38 -10.37
CA LEU A 247 19.67 1.31 -11.32
C LEU A 247 20.82 0.66 -12.10
N ASP A 248 21.56 -0.28 -11.50
CA ASP A 248 22.59 -1.07 -12.19
C ASP A 248 21.94 -1.96 -13.27
N GLU A 249 20.73 -2.50 -13.04
CA GLU A 249 19.98 -3.31 -14.01
C GLU A 249 19.45 -2.53 -15.22
N LEU A 250 19.10 -1.24 -15.07
CA LEU A 250 18.70 -0.38 -16.20
C LEU A 250 19.85 -0.15 -17.20
N GLY A 251 21.09 -0.30 -16.75
CA GLY A 251 22.28 -0.04 -17.54
C GLY A 251 22.49 1.44 -17.88
N LEU A 252 23.68 1.76 -18.41
CA LEU A 252 24.14 3.15 -18.62
C LEU A 252 23.24 3.98 -19.54
N ALA A 253 22.57 3.32 -20.49
CA ALA A 253 21.69 3.96 -21.45
C ALA A 253 20.37 4.43 -20.82
N GLY A 254 19.93 3.82 -19.71
CA GLY A 254 18.68 4.18 -19.02
C GLY A 254 18.82 5.38 -18.06
N LEU A 255 20.03 5.63 -17.54
CA LEU A 255 20.25 6.64 -16.49
C LEU A 255 19.92 8.09 -16.89
N PRO A 256 20.30 8.61 -18.07
CA PRO A 256 19.91 9.96 -18.48
C PRO A 256 18.39 10.11 -18.55
N ALA A 257 17.73 9.07 -19.05
CA ALA A 257 16.29 9.04 -19.25
C ALA A 257 15.52 8.85 -17.92
N PHE A 258 16.17 8.33 -16.88
CA PHE A 258 15.67 8.24 -15.52
C PHE A 258 15.87 9.56 -14.76
N ASN A 259 17.04 10.18 -14.90
CA ASN A 259 17.33 11.49 -14.30
C ASN A 259 16.41 12.59 -14.85
N GLY A 260 16.14 12.59 -16.16
CA GLY A 260 15.19 13.54 -16.77
C GLY A 260 13.79 13.46 -16.14
N ILE A 261 13.27 12.24 -15.91
CA ILE A 261 11.98 12.04 -15.24
C ILE A 261 11.95 12.65 -13.82
N LYS A 262 13.08 12.58 -13.10
CA LYS A 262 13.18 13.20 -11.78
C LYS A 262 13.19 14.72 -11.91
N GLU A 263 14.01 15.28 -12.80
CA GLU A 263 14.09 16.73 -13.03
C GLU A 263 12.72 17.30 -13.45
N ASP A 264 12.05 16.67 -14.43
CA ASP A 264 10.73 17.06 -14.90
C ASP A 264 9.70 17.09 -13.77
N ALA A 265 9.74 16.10 -12.87
CA ALA A 265 8.82 16.04 -11.73
C ALA A 265 9.07 17.16 -10.72
N PHE A 266 10.33 17.51 -10.45
CA PHE A 266 10.68 18.62 -9.56
C PHE A 266 10.29 19.97 -10.15
N ASP A 267 10.66 20.23 -11.41
CA ASP A 267 10.37 21.49 -12.08
C ASP A 267 8.86 21.72 -12.22
N THR A 268 8.11 20.66 -12.55
CA THR A 268 6.65 20.74 -12.66
C THR A 268 6.00 20.95 -11.29
N ALA A 269 6.51 20.33 -10.22
CA ALA A 269 6.03 20.54 -8.86
C ALA A 269 6.22 21.99 -8.42
N ASP A 270 7.41 22.55 -8.64
CA ASP A 270 7.73 23.94 -8.31
C ASP A 270 6.83 24.94 -9.08
N ALA A 271 6.51 24.62 -10.34
CA ALA A 271 5.63 25.45 -11.17
C ALA A 271 4.16 25.41 -10.72
N ARG A 272 3.64 24.23 -10.33
CA ARG A 272 2.22 24.04 -10.01
C ARG A 272 1.89 24.28 -8.54
N PHE A 273 2.83 23.98 -7.64
CA PHE A 273 2.72 24.11 -6.19
C PHE A 273 4.00 24.75 -5.64
N SER A 274 4.12 26.08 -5.77
CA SER A 274 5.25 26.81 -5.19
C SER A 274 5.32 26.62 -3.68
N SER A 275 6.49 26.23 -3.17
CA SER A 275 6.76 26.07 -1.73
C SER A 275 8.18 26.50 -1.39
N ASP A 276 8.32 27.12 -0.21
CA ASP A 276 9.62 27.47 0.36
C ASP A 276 10.29 26.26 1.04
N ASP A 277 9.51 25.30 1.54
CA ASP A 277 9.99 24.10 2.25
C ASP A 277 10.10 22.88 1.31
N ARG A 278 9.08 22.69 0.46
CA ARG A 278 8.96 21.60 -0.54
C ARG A 278 8.95 20.18 0.04
N ASN A 279 8.88 20.05 1.36
CA ASN A 279 8.88 18.78 2.07
C ASN A 279 7.56 18.63 2.81
N ASP A 280 7.00 17.42 2.80
CA ASP A 280 5.82 17.05 3.57
C ASP A 280 4.54 17.84 3.23
N ASP A 281 4.55 18.54 2.09
CA ASP A 281 3.53 19.49 1.64
C ASP A 281 2.92 19.12 0.29
N HIS A 282 2.09 20.01 -0.28
CA HIS A 282 1.44 19.77 -1.58
C HIS A 282 2.44 19.69 -2.75
N ASN A 283 3.58 20.39 -2.69
CA ASN A 283 4.64 20.27 -3.68
C ASN A 283 5.24 18.87 -3.63
N ASP A 284 5.54 18.40 -2.43
CA ASP A 284 6.09 17.05 -2.20
C ASP A 284 5.12 15.96 -2.67
N ALA A 285 3.85 16.06 -2.28
CA ALA A 285 2.80 15.14 -2.70
C ALA A 285 2.64 15.08 -4.24
N PHE A 286 2.62 16.24 -4.90
CA PHE A 286 2.60 16.31 -6.36
C PHE A 286 3.83 15.66 -6.97
N ARG A 287 5.02 16.02 -6.47
CA ARG A 287 6.31 15.57 -6.99
C ARG A 287 6.45 14.06 -6.93
N HIS A 288 6.14 13.46 -5.78
CA HIS A 288 6.19 12.00 -5.59
C HIS A 288 5.22 11.27 -6.53
N SER A 289 4.00 11.77 -6.64
CA SER A 289 2.97 11.19 -7.51
C SER A 289 3.33 11.31 -8.99
N TYR A 290 3.70 12.50 -9.46
CA TYR A 290 4.03 12.71 -10.86
C TYR A 290 5.30 11.95 -11.29
N TRP A 291 6.31 11.90 -10.41
CA TRP A 291 7.48 11.06 -10.61
C TRP A 291 7.11 9.58 -10.79
N ASN A 292 6.18 9.07 -9.97
CA ASN A 292 5.65 7.71 -10.10
C ASN A 292 4.83 7.49 -11.37
N ALA A 293 4.06 8.49 -11.81
CA ALA A 293 3.28 8.42 -13.03
C ALA A 293 4.20 8.30 -14.27
N LEU A 294 5.23 9.15 -14.36
CA LEU A 294 6.22 9.13 -15.45
C LEU A 294 7.03 7.82 -15.46
N MET A 295 7.49 7.37 -14.29
CA MET A 295 8.18 6.08 -14.18
C MET A 295 7.26 4.91 -14.57
N THR A 296 5.99 4.94 -14.19
CA THR A 296 5.01 3.88 -14.54
C THR A 296 4.77 3.84 -16.03
N LYS A 297 4.62 4.99 -16.69
CA LYS A 297 4.45 5.09 -18.14
C LYS A 297 5.65 4.48 -18.89
N LYS A 298 6.86 4.64 -18.35
CA LYS A 298 8.11 4.22 -19.00
C LYS A 298 8.55 2.80 -18.69
N TYR A 299 8.47 2.40 -17.42
CA TYR A 299 9.05 1.16 -16.90
C TYR A 299 7.99 0.18 -16.39
N GLY A 300 6.72 0.60 -16.32
CA GLY A 300 5.61 -0.19 -15.81
C GLY A 300 5.47 -0.14 -14.29
N ALA A 301 4.23 -0.25 -13.82
CA ALA A 301 3.86 -0.03 -12.42
C ALA A 301 4.61 -0.95 -11.42
N GLU A 302 4.89 -2.20 -11.79
CA GLU A 302 5.59 -3.15 -10.91
C GLU A 302 7.04 -2.78 -10.68
N TRP A 303 7.74 -2.32 -11.72
CA TRP A 303 9.11 -1.86 -11.59
C TRP A 303 9.15 -0.57 -10.76
N THR A 304 8.25 0.36 -11.04
CA THR A 304 8.13 1.63 -10.32
C THR A 304 7.83 1.44 -8.84
N GLU A 305 6.93 0.51 -8.48
CA GLU A 305 6.63 0.19 -7.08
C GLU A 305 7.88 -0.33 -6.35
N LYS A 306 8.61 -1.29 -6.94
CA LYS A 306 9.83 -1.83 -6.31
C LYS A 306 10.88 -0.76 -6.09
N TYR A 307 11.09 0.10 -7.10
CA TYR A 307 12.06 1.18 -7.04
C TYR A 307 11.72 2.20 -5.96
N THR A 308 10.47 2.66 -5.94
CA THR A 308 10.05 3.72 -5.00
C THR A 308 9.91 3.21 -3.57
N VAL A 309 9.50 1.96 -3.36
CA VAL A 309 9.57 1.32 -2.04
C VAL A 309 11.03 1.24 -1.55
N ALA A 310 11.98 0.92 -2.43
CA ALA A 310 13.40 0.96 -2.06
C ALA A 310 13.89 2.38 -1.76
N HIS A 311 13.36 3.40 -2.45
CA HIS A 311 13.67 4.80 -2.20
C HIS A 311 13.23 5.27 -0.81
N GLU A 312 12.05 4.84 -0.36
CA GLU A 312 11.51 5.23 0.95
C GLU A 312 12.08 4.43 2.12
N ALA A 313 12.70 3.27 1.87
CA ALA A 313 13.31 2.39 2.87
C ALA A 313 14.63 2.92 3.48
N ARG A 314 14.73 4.23 3.68
CA ARG A 314 15.90 4.90 4.24
C ARG A 314 15.96 4.71 5.76
N PRO A 315 17.14 4.41 6.33
CA PRO A 315 17.29 4.34 7.79
C PRO A 315 16.91 5.65 8.48
N GLY A 316 16.03 5.56 9.47
CA GLY A 316 15.61 6.71 10.28
C GLY A 316 14.53 7.58 9.66
N ASN A 317 13.86 7.14 8.59
CA ASN A 317 12.73 7.85 8.03
C ASN A 317 11.56 7.89 9.05
N PRO A 318 11.00 9.06 9.39
CA PRO A 318 9.83 9.14 10.26
C PRO A 318 8.62 8.44 9.63
N PRO A 319 7.79 7.77 10.44
CA PRO A 319 6.69 6.95 9.92
C PRO A 319 5.63 7.79 9.18
N GLU A 320 5.38 9.05 9.57
CA GLU A 320 4.42 9.89 8.83
C GLU A 320 4.91 10.21 7.42
N ARG A 321 6.19 10.58 7.28
CA ARG A 321 6.78 10.89 5.98
C ARG A 321 6.80 9.66 5.08
N GLU A 322 7.28 8.53 5.61
CA GLU A 322 7.30 7.27 4.88
C GLU A 322 5.90 6.86 4.39
N ALA A 323 4.87 7.00 5.23
CA ALA A 323 3.50 6.70 4.84
C ALA A 323 2.96 7.65 3.77
N MET A 324 3.22 8.94 3.93
CA MET A 324 2.82 9.96 2.97
C MET A 324 3.45 9.71 1.60
N ASP A 325 4.76 9.51 1.55
CA ASP A 325 5.50 9.31 0.30
C ASP A 325 5.06 8.02 -0.39
N LEU A 326 5.01 6.89 0.33
CA LEU A 326 4.57 5.61 -0.24
C LEU A 326 3.11 5.67 -0.74
N TYR A 327 2.22 6.39 -0.05
CA TYR A 327 0.83 6.58 -0.48
C TYR A 327 0.75 7.43 -1.75
N ASN A 328 1.38 8.61 -1.74
CA ASN A 328 1.37 9.53 -2.86
C ASN A 328 2.05 8.92 -4.10
N ASN A 329 3.12 8.13 -3.89
CA ASN A 329 3.76 7.31 -4.91
C ASN A 329 2.76 6.34 -5.57
N GLU A 330 1.94 5.63 -4.78
CA GLU A 330 0.94 4.69 -5.29
C GLU A 330 -0.16 5.38 -6.09
N VAL A 331 -0.64 6.56 -5.66
CA VAL A 331 -1.63 7.35 -6.40
C VAL A 331 -1.11 7.68 -7.80
N GLY A 332 0.14 8.14 -7.92
CA GLY A 332 0.77 8.41 -9.22
C GLY A 332 0.82 7.20 -10.15
N ARG A 333 1.15 6.01 -9.61
CA ARG A 333 1.15 4.76 -10.39
C ARG A 333 -0.26 4.38 -10.85
N ARG A 334 -1.28 4.62 -10.02
CA ARG A 334 -2.69 4.39 -10.36
C ARG A 334 -3.14 5.32 -11.49
N ILE A 335 -2.88 6.63 -11.38
CA ILE A 335 -3.21 7.62 -12.40
C ILE A 335 -2.63 7.21 -13.76
N ALA A 336 -1.33 6.87 -13.82
CA ALA A 336 -0.71 6.45 -15.07
C ALA A 336 -1.24 5.12 -15.63
N SER A 337 -1.60 4.17 -14.75
CA SER A 337 -2.18 2.88 -15.18
C SER A 337 -3.58 3.04 -15.76
N SER A 338 -4.39 3.94 -15.19
CA SER A 338 -5.76 4.22 -15.64
C SER A 338 -5.82 5.06 -16.92
N HIS A 339 -4.73 5.77 -17.23
CA HIS A 339 -4.62 6.64 -18.40
C HIS A 339 -3.40 6.27 -19.27
N PRO A 340 -3.36 5.06 -19.86
CA PRO A 340 -2.17 4.57 -20.57
C PRO A 340 -1.78 5.46 -21.77
N ASP A 341 -2.77 6.09 -22.39
CA ASP A 341 -2.61 6.95 -23.57
C ASP A 341 -2.37 8.44 -23.25
N ALA A 342 -2.47 8.84 -21.96
CA ALA A 342 -2.27 10.24 -21.58
C ALA A 342 -0.83 10.68 -21.82
N SER A 343 -0.65 11.88 -22.38
CA SER A 343 0.64 12.57 -22.47
C SER A 343 1.18 12.91 -21.08
N GLU A 344 2.45 13.29 -21.01
CA GLU A 344 3.10 13.68 -19.75
C GLU A 344 2.41 14.91 -19.13
N GLU A 345 2.01 15.89 -19.95
CA GLU A 345 1.25 17.06 -19.51
C GLU A 345 -0.14 16.68 -18.98
N GLU A 346 -0.86 15.79 -19.68
CA GLU A 346 -2.16 15.29 -19.20
C GLU A 346 -2.01 14.51 -17.88
N LEU A 347 -0.92 13.76 -17.69
CA LEU A 347 -0.62 13.11 -16.42
C LEU A 347 -0.32 14.13 -15.32
N ALA A 348 0.41 15.20 -15.62
CA ALA A 348 0.65 16.29 -14.67
C ALA A 348 -0.66 16.98 -14.26
N ASP A 349 -1.57 17.23 -15.21
CA ASP A 349 -2.90 17.80 -14.96
C ASP A 349 -3.75 16.90 -14.05
N LEU A 350 -3.74 15.58 -14.31
CA LEU A 350 -4.43 14.60 -13.49
C LEU A 350 -3.85 14.53 -12.06
N VAL A 351 -2.53 14.59 -11.91
CA VAL A 351 -1.88 14.60 -10.58
C VAL A 351 -2.15 15.90 -9.82
N GLU A 352 -2.09 17.05 -10.50
CA GLU A 352 -2.44 18.34 -9.88
C GLU A 352 -3.87 18.33 -9.37
N LYS A 353 -4.78 17.80 -10.19
CA LYS A 353 -6.17 17.66 -9.82
C LYS A 353 -6.33 16.75 -8.59
N ALA A 354 -5.66 15.59 -8.53
CA ALA A 354 -5.69 14.70 -7.36
C ALA A 354 -5.22 15.40 -6.07
N VAL A 355 -4.17 16.22 -6.15
CA VAL A 355 -3.72 17.05 -5.01
C VAL A 355 -4.79 18.05 -4.58
N ARG A 356 -5.44 18.74 -5.53
CA ARG A 356 -6.47 19.74 -5.23
C ARG A 356 -7.78 19.14 -4.72
N ASP A 357 -8.09 17.92 -5.14
CA ASP A 357 -9.32 17.22 -4.82
C ASP A 357 -9.29 16.48 -3.47
N GLY A 358 -8.12 16.39 -2.83
CA GLY A 358 -7.96 15.72 -1.54
C GLY A 358 -7.61 14.24 -1.65
N ASP A 359 -7.25 13.74 -2.83
CA ASP A 359 -6.92 12.33 -3.06
C ASP A 359 -5.51 11.99 -2.54
N MET A 360 -4.70 13.02 -2.26
CA MET A 360 -3.34 12.93 -1.74
C MET A 360 -3.30 13.15 -0.22
N VAL A 361 -2.21 12.74 0.42
CA VAL A 361 -1.98 13.03 1.85
C VAL A 361 -0.75 13.91 2.05
N VAL A 362 -0.79 14.74 3.09
CA VAL A 362 0.27 15.66 3.51
C VAL A 362 0.42 15.62 5.05
N ILE A 363 1.48 16.23 5.57
CA ILE A 363 1.69 16.33 7.02
C ILE A 363 1.29 17.75 7.50
N PRO A 364 0.25 17.90 8.33
CA PRO A 364 -0.13 19.19 8.89
C PRO A 364 0.88 19.69 9.93
N LYS A 365 0.95 21.01 10.13
CA LYS A 365 1.75 21.63 11.20
C LYS A 365 1.47 20.98 12.56
N GLY A 366 2.56 20.65 13.26
CA GLY A 366 2.53 19.94 14.53
C GLY A 366 2.74 18.43 14.40
N GLY A 367 2.70 17.88 13.18
CA GLY A 367 2.97 16.47 12.88
C GLY A 367 2.04 15.48 13.61
N GLY A 368 2.45 14.21 13.66
CA GLY A 368 1.81 13.18 14.49
C GLY A 368 0.56 12.55 13.89
N ARG A 369 0.13 12.96 12.70
CA ARG A 369 -0.93 12.35 11.89
C ARG A 369 -0.85 12.84 10.45
N LEU A 370 -1.40 12.07 9.52
CA LEU A 370 -1.64 12.49 8.14
C LEU A 370 -2.92 13.32 8.02
N ALA A 371 -3.03 14.10 6.94
CA ALA A 371 -4.26 14.75 6.53
C ALA A 371 -4.40 14.67 5.01
N PHE A 372 -5.65 14.66 4.50
CA PHE A 372 -5.89 14.78 3.07
C PHE A 372 -5.52 16.19 2.58
N SER A 373 -5.03 16.28 1.35
CA SER A 373 -4.46 17.50 0.79
C SER A 373 -5.46 18.65 0.66
N ASP A 374 -6.77 18.39 0.60
CA ASP A 374 -7.81 19.43 0.58
C ASP A 374 -8.16 19.96 1.99
N GLN A 375 -7.73 19.27 3.06
CA GLN A 375 -8.03 19.62 4.45
C GLN A 375 -7.01 20.57 5.07
N VAL A 376 -5.86 20.73 4.42
CA VAL A 376 -4.73 21.52 4.90
C VAL A 376 -4.31 22.48 3.79
N GLY A 377 -4.21 23.77 4.09
CA GLY A 377 -3.65 24.73 3.14
C GLY A 377 -2.13 24.56 3.02
N PRO A 378 -1.50 24.98 1.91
CA PRO A 378 -0.05 24.84 1.71
C PRO A 378 0.79 25.45 2.83
N ASP A 379 0.38 26.58 3.40
CA ASP A 379 1.08 27.23 4.52
C ASP A 379 0.83 26.56 5.88
N ALA A 380 0.06 25.48 5.92
CA ALA A 380 -0.36 24.78 7.14
C ALA A 380 0.20 23.35 7.23
N THR A 381 1.17 23.00 6.38
CA THR A 381 1.96 21.77 6.46
C THR A 381 3.24 21.96 7.26
N GLY A 382 3.86 20.87 7.69
CA GLY A 382 5.16 20.92 8.39
C GLY A 382 5.69 19.55 8.79
N ASP A 383 6.83 19.56 9.46
CA ASP A 383 7.62 18.36 9.76
C ASP A 383 6.86 17.26 10.55
N PRO A 384 7.21 15.97 10.32
CA PRO A 384 6.76 14.85 11.14
C PRO A 384 7.24 14.99 12.60
N THR A 385 6.49 14.39 13.53
CA THR A 385 6.83 14.43 14.97
C THR A 385 6.89 13.06 15.63
N LEU A 386 6.46 12.00 14.96
CA LEU A 386 6.74 10.65 15.45
C LEU A 386 8.19 10.30 15.17
N SER A 387 8.83 9.69 16.17
CA SER A 387 10.16 9.15 16.00
C SER A 387 10.12 7.92 15.09
N ALA A 388 11.09 7.81 14.19
CA ALA A 388 11.35 6.56 13.49
C ALA A 388 11.50 5.42 14.52
N PRO A 389 10.93 4.23 14.26
CA PRO A 389 11.09 3.11 15.16
C PRO A 389 12.58 2.84 15.39
N GLU A 390 13.00 2.76 16.65
CA GLU A 390 14.35 2.29 16.98
C GLU A 390 14.45 0.87 16.41
N GLY A 391 15.25 0.69 15.35
CA GLY A 391 15.46 -0.63 14.77
C GLY A 391 15.79 -1.60 15.89
N GLU A 392 15.08 -2.73 15.97
CA GLU A 392 15.21 -3.72 17.04
C GLU A 392 16.69 -3.94 17.32
N LYS A 393 17.19 -3.31 18.39
CA LYS A 393 18.40 -3.78 19.02
C LYS A 393 17.94 -5.07 19.66
N ASP A 394 18.24 -6.18 19.01
CA ASP A 394 18.26 -7.47 19.68
C ASP A 394 19.10 -7.29 20.95
N GLU A 395 18.42 -7.07 22.08
CA GLU A 395 19.02 -7.29 23.39
C GLU A 395 19.36 -8.77 23.41
N VAL A 396 20.63 -9.08 23.14
CA VAL A 396 21.24 -10.34 23.52
C VAL A 396 21.23 -10.39 25.04
N SER A 397 20.08 -10.77 25.57
CA SER A 397 19.87 -11.11 26.97
C SER A 397 20.47 -12.48 27.23
N GLY A 398 21.51 -12.50 28.06
CA GLY A 398 21.78 -13.60 28.96
C GLY A 398 22.70 -14.71 28.47
N TYR A 399 24.01 -14.52 28.62
CA TYR A 399 24.88 -15.61 29.06
C TYR A 399 25.69 -15.16 30.28
N THR A 400 25.09 -15.30 31.46
CA THR A 400 25.83 -15.27 32.72
C THR A 400 26.58 -16.59 32.85
N ASP A 401 27.89 -16.55 32.60
CA ASP A 401 28.80 -17.63 32.92
C ASP A 401 28.80 -17.83 34.45
N SER A 402 28.18 -18.92 34.88
CA SER A 402 28.26 -19.46 36.24
C SER A 402 28.97 -20.82 36.21
N GLY A 403 30.17 -20.83 35.63
CA GLY A 403 31.15 -21.91 35.78
C GLY A 403 31.92 -21.81 37.10
N GLY A 404 31.34 -22.35 38.18
CA GLY A 404 32.06 -22.57 39.43
C GLY A 404 33.21 -23.57 39.25
N SER A 405 34.44 -23.14 39.55
CA SER A 405 35.56 -24.05 39.82
C SER A 405 35.97 -23.89 41.28
N GLY A 406 35.49 -24.82 42.10
CA GLY A 406 35.85 -24.93 43.51
C GLY A 406 37.24 -25.54 43.65
N SER A 407 38.21 -24.77 44.13
CA SER A 407 39.41 -25.28 44.77
C SER A 407 39.33 -25.02 46.27
N GLY A 408 38.80 -26.00 47.01
CA GLY A 408 38.88 -26.01 48.46
C GLY A 408 40.32 -26.28 48.93
N LYS A 409 40.85 -25.43 49.80
CA LYS A 409 41.92 -25.80 50.74
C LYS A 409 41.67 -25.16 52.11
N ARG A 410 41.14 -26.02 52.99
CA ARG A 410 41.33 -26.20 54.44
C ARG A 410 41.89 -25.03 55.27
N SER A 411 41.06 -24.69 56.24
CA SER A 411 41.35 -24.17 57.58
C SER A 411 42.59 -24.76 58.26
N GLY A 412 43.35 -23.88 58.92
CA GLY A 412 44.27 -24.19 60.01
C GLY A 412 44.28 -23.03 61.01
N ALA A 413 43.77 -23.30 62.22
CA ALA A 413 43.88 -22.42 63.38
C ALA A 413 45.30 -22.55 63.98
N GLY A 414 45.81 -21.47 64.59
CA GLY A 414 47.07 -21.52 65.33
C GLY A 414 47.57 -20.15 65.77
N SER A 415 47.18 -19.75 66.97
CA SER A 415 47.72 -18.68 67.81
C SER A 415 49.24 -18.75 68.03
N GLY A 416 49.90 -17.59 68.13
CA GLY A 416 51.27 -17.48 68.63
C GLY A 416 51.75 -16.05 68.80
N SER A 417 51.72 -15.59 70.06
CA SER A 417 52.47 -14.48 70.70
C SER A 417 52.14 -13.03 70.34
#